data_AF-A0A944Y9J1-F1
#
_entry.id   AF-A0A944Y9J1-F1
#
_cell.length_a   1.000
_cell.length_b   1.000
_cell.length_c   1.000
_cell.angle_alpha   90.00
_cell.angle_beta   90.00
_cell.angle_gamma   90.00
#
_symmetry.space_group_name_H-M   'P 1'
#
loop_
_entity.id
_entity.type
_entity.pdbx_description
1 polymer ?
#
loop_
_entity_poly.entity_id
_entity_poly.type
_entity_poly.pdbx_seq_one_letter_code
_entity_poly.pdbx_strand_id
1 'polypeptide(L)'
;MDALGADQSIVAFFENNLASLLESEQRLMIVGHEPCLSGLASLLISGRIDTRIQLKKAGMIHLECLTREGKCRGILKGHWTSKLLRSFRFSGSR
;
A
#
# COMPACT_ATOMS: atom_id res chain seq x y z
N MET A 1 -18.69 6.92 20.34
CA MET A 1 -17.84 5.72 20.42
C MET A 1 -16.65 6.02 19.55
N ASP A 2 -15.69 6.72 20.13
CA ASP A 2 -14.53 7.25 19.45
C ASP A 2 -13.57 6.08 19.19
N ALA A 3 -13.35 5.78 17.93
CA ALA A 3 -12.32 4.83 17.53
C ALA A 3 -10.98 5.39 18.02
N LEU A 4 -10.41 4.69 19.00
CA LEU A 4 -9.08 4.90 19.57
C LEU A 4 -8.09 5.32 18.47
N GLY A 5 -7.32 6.39 18.72
CA GLY A 5 -6.52 7.18 17.77
C GLY A 5 -5.40 6.50 16.99
N ALA A 6 -5.61 5.28 16.49
CA ALA A 6 -4.69 4.54 15.63
C ALA A 6 -4.76 4.96 14.15
N ASP A 7 -5.90 5.49 13.70
CA ASP A 7 -6.12 5.74 12.26
C ASP A 7 -5.58 7.08 11.74
N GLN A 8 -5.53 8.12 12.57
CA GLN A 8 -5.09 9.45 12.09
C GLN A 8 -3.56 9.62 12.05
N SER A 9 -2.81 8.85 12.84
CA SER A 9 -1.34 8.97 12.91
C SER A 9 -0.63 8.22 11.79
N ILE A 10 -1.22 7.14 11.26
CA ILE A 10 -0.52 6.24 10.35
C ILE A 10 -0.34 6.84 8.95
N VAL A 11 -1.30 7.65 8.49
CA VAL A 11 -1.20 8.37 7.21
C VAL A 11 -0.05 9.36 7.25
N ALA A 12 0.00 10.20 8.28
CA ALA A 12 1.07 11.17 8.46
C ALA A 12 2.43 10.50 8.62
N PHE A 13 2.49 9.34 9.29
CA PHE A 13 3.70 8.53 9.35
C PHE A 13 4.17 8.12 7.94
N PHE A 14 3.29 7.59 7.10
CA PHE A 14 3.67 7.20 5.75
C PHE A 14 4.06 8.39 4.88
N GLU A 15 3.32 9.51 4.93
CA GLU A 15 3.68 10.71 4.16
C GLU A 15 5.07 11.24 4.49
N ASN A 16 5.45 11.20 5.77
CA ASN A 16 6.72 11.74 6.23
C ASN A 16 7.91 10.78 6.07
N ASN A 17 7.67 9.46 6.02
CA ASN A 17 8.75 8.46 6.09
C ASN A 17 8.85 7.54 4.87
N LEU A 18 7.78 7.37 4.09
CA LEU A 18 7.75 6.35 3.05
C LEU A 18 8.72 6.63 1.89
N ALA A 19 8.93 7.89 1.52
CA ALA A 19 9.88 8.24 0.47
C ALA A 19 11.31 7.81 0.86
N SER A 20 11.74 8.13 2.07
CA SER A 20 13.06 7.72 2.58
C SER A 20 13.18 6.19 2.66
N LEU A 21 12.14 5.49 3.11
CA LEU A 21 12.12 4.02 3.18
C LEU A 21 12.24 3.36 1.80
N LEU A 22 11.56 3.91 0.78
CA LEU A 22 11.61 3.39 -0.59
C LEU A 22 12.93 3.70 -1.31
N GLU A 23 13.62 4.78 -0.92
CA GLU A 23 14.95 5.08 -1.42
C GLU A 23 16.01 4.13 -0.86
N SER A 24 15.82 3.64 0.38
CA SER A 24 16.74 2.67 1.00
C SER A 24 16.46 1.21 0.62
N GLU A 25 15.22 0.86 0.28
CA GLU A 25 14.79 -0.53 0.07
C GLU A 25 14.32 -0.78 -1.37
N GLN A 26 14.82 -1.84 -2.00
CA GLN A 26 14.41 -2.17 -3.39
C GLN A 26 12.96 -2.66 -3.48
N ARG A 27 12.43 -3.30 -2.42
CA ARG A 27 11.08 -3.88 -2.38
C ARG A 27 10.54 -3.89 -0.95
N LEU A 28 9.41 -3.21 -0.73
CA LEU A 28 8.74 -3.12 0.57
C LEU A 28 7.42 -3.91 0.56
N MET A 29 7.16 -4.68 1.62
CA MET A 29 5.84 -5.28 1.87
C MET A 29 5.21 -4.68 3.13
N ILE A 30 4.04 -4.07 2.98
CA ILE A 30 3.28 -3.50 4.09
C ILE A 30 2.11 -4.44 4.41
N VAL A 31 2.00 -4.83 5.69
CA VAL A 31 0.90 -5.66 6.20
C VAL A 31 0.16 -4.87 7.26
N GLY A 32 -1.16 -4.83 7.18
CA GLY A 32 -1.98 -4.00 8.06
C GLY A 32 -3.47 -4.25 7.90
N HIS A 33 -4.26 -3.27 8.32
CA HIS A 33 -5.72 -3.36 8.40
C HIS A 33 -6.39 -2.38 7.43
N GLU A 34 -7.65 -2.67 7.10
CA GLU A 34 -8.55 -1.71 6.47
C GLU A 34 -9.14 -0.77 7.53
N PRO A 35 -9.39 0.53 7.21
CA PRO A 35 -9.25 1.15 5.89
C PRO A 35 -7.85 1.72 5.58
N CYS A 36 -6.86 1.54 6.46
CA CYS A 36 -5.54 2.17 6.31
C CYS A 36 -4.79 1.74 5.03
N LEU A 37 -4.84 0.45 4.67
CA LEU A 37 -4.14 -0.04 3.48
C LEU A 37 -4.75 0.50 2.18
N SER A 38 -6.08 0.44 2.04
CA SER A 38 -6.78 1.05 0.89
C SER A 38 -6.60 2.56 0.85
N GLY A 39 -6.64 3.23 1.99
CA GLY A 39 -6.37 4.67 2.10
C GLY A 39 -4.96 5.05 1.67
N LEU A 40 -3.93 4.32 2.11
CA LEU A 40 -2.55 4.51 1.68
C LEU A 40 -2.39 4.27 0.18
N ALA A 41 -2.96 3.19 -0.35
CA ALA A 41 -2.91 2.91 -1.79
C ALA A 41 -3.56 4.04 -2.59
N SER A 42 -4.73 4.52 -2.16
CA SER A 42 -5.42 5.65 -2.78
C SER A 42 -4.58 6.92 -2.74
N LEU A 43 -3.97 7.22 -1.59
CA LEU A 43 -3.11 8.39 -1.42
C LEU A 43 -1.91 8.34 -2.38
N LEU A 44 -1.25 7.19 -2.49
CA LEU A 44 -0.08 7.02 -3.36
C LEU A 44 -0.45 7.14 -4.85
N ILE A 45 -1.58 6.58 -5.26
CA ILE A 45 -2.04 6.60 -6.65
C ILE A 45 -2.61 7.97 -7.04
N SER A 46 -3.47 8.54 -6.21
CA SER A 46 -4.32 9.68 -6.57
C SER A 46 -3.98 10.98 -5.84
N GLY A 47 -3.16 10.93 -4.80
CA GLY A 47 -2.86 12.08 -3.93
C GLY A 47 -3.94 12.41 -2.92
N ARG A 48 -4.97 11.56 -2.80
CA ARG A 48 -6.04 11.72 -1.82
C ARG A 48 -6.50 10.36 -1.32
N ILE A 49 -7.01 10.34 -0.10
CA ILE A 49 -7.65 9.14 0.46
C ILE A 49 -9.09 9.08 -0.09
N ASP A 50 -9.40 8.03 -0.84
CA ASP A 50 -10.75 7.73 -1.30
C ASP A 50 -11.09 6.24 -1.12
N THR A 51 -12.38 5.91 -1.08
CA THR A 51 -12.89 4.56 -0.78
C THR A 51 -13.09 3.68 -2.01
N ARG A 52 -12.59 4.09 -3.19
CA ARG A 52 -12.82 3.35 -4.44
C ARG A 52 -11.96 2.10 -4.55
N ILE A 53 -10.83 2.07 -3.83
CA ILE A 53 -9.99 0.88 -3.70
C ILE A 53 -10.49 0.07 -2.51
N GLN A 54 -10.80 -1.21 -2.74
CA GLN A 54 -11.21 -2.13 -1.69
C GLN A 54 -10.28 -3.32 -1.63
N LEU A 55 -9.57 -3.49 -0.52
CA LEU A 55 -8.73 -4.66 -0.29
C LEU A 55 -9.50 -5.70 0.53
N LYS A 56 -9.58 -6.94 0.02
CA LYS A 56 -10.12 -8.05 0.80
C LYS A 56 -9.05 -8.57 1.78
N LYS A 57 -9.48 -9.21 2.88
CA LYS A 57 -8.56 -9.91 3.80
C LYS A 57 -7.64 -10.86 3.03
N ALA A 58 -6.34 -10.80 3.35
CA ALA A 58 -5.27 -11.53 2.67
C ALA A 58 -5.21 -11.28 1.14
N GLY A 59 -5.79 -10.18 0.66
CA GLY A 59 -5.53 -9.64 -0.66
C GLY A 59 -4.25 -8.82 -0.68
N MET A 60 -3.80 -8.47 -1.88
CA MET A 60 -2.59 -7.69 -2.09
C MET A 60 -2.81 -6.65 -3.18
N ILE A 61 -2.25 -5.46 -2.94
CA ILE A 61 -2.07 -4.42 -3.96
C ILE A 61 -0.57 -4.32 -4.21
N HIS A 62 -0.18 -4.33 -5.47
CA HIS A 62 1.19 -4.08 -5.89
C HIS A 62 1.26 -2.74 -6.57
N LEU A 63 2.06 -1.85 -6.00
CA LEU A 63 2.37 -0.53 -6.54
C LEU A 63 3.83 -0.52 -6.95
N GLU A 64 4.10 0.00 -8.14
CA GLU A 64 5.43 0.51 -8.46
C GLU A 64 5.49 1.95 -7.95
N CYS A 65 6.44 2.22 -7.05
CA CYS A 65 6.56 3.53 -6.43
C CYS A 65 7.72 4.33 -7.02
N LEU A 66 7.51 5.63 -7.17
CA LEU A 66 8.51 6.60 -7.60
C LEU A 66 8.62 7.67 -6.52
N THR A 67 9.85 7.97 -6.10
CA THR A 67 10.12 9.07 -5.18
C THR A 67 10.69 10.26 -5.94
N ARG A 68 10.23 11.46 -5.60
CA ARG A 68 10.78 12.72 -6.09
C ARG A 68 10.55 13.82 -5.06
N GLU A 69 11.61 14.55 -4.71
CA GLU A 69 11.55 15.70 -3.79
C GLU A 69 10.88 15.32 -2.45
N GLY A 70 11.23 14.15 -1.90
CA GLY A 70 10.68 13.64 -0.64
C GLY A 70 9.22 13.17 -0.70
N LYS A 71 8.59 13.18 -1.88
CA LYS A 71 7.22 12.67 -2.08
C LYS A 71 7.25 11.33 -2.79
N CYS A 72 6.34 10.43 -2.40
CA CYS A 72 6.14 9.14 -3.05
C CYS A 72 4.83 9.13 -3.86
N ARG A 73 4.89 8.61 -5.09
CA ARG A 73 3.73 8.33 -5.94
C ARG A 73 3.75 6.88 -6.40
N GLY A 74 2.57 6.26 -6.46
CA GLY A 74 2.41 4.86 -6.82
C GLY A 74 1.68 4.67 -8.14
N ILE A 75 2.14 3.74 -8.96
CA ILE A 75 1.45 3.23 -10.15
C ILE A 75 0.92 1.85 -9.81
N LEU A 76 -0.40 1.65 -9.94
CA LEU A 76 -1.02 0.34 -9.70
C LEU A 76 -0.56 -0.68 -10.75
N LYS A 77 0.13 -1.73 -10.31
CA LYS A 77 0.56 -2.84 -11.17
C LYS A 77 -0.31 -4.08 -11.01
N GLY A 78 -0.95 -4.22 -9.87
CA GLY A 78 -1.90 -5.31 -9.67
C GLY A 78 -2.68 -5.19 -8.40
N HIS A 79 -3.85 -5.82 -8.42
CA HIS A 79 -4.76 -5.91 -7.30
C HIS A 79 -5.36 -7.31 -7.31
N TRP A 80 -5.04 -8.10 -6.29
CA TRP A 80 -5.41 -9.50 -6.22
C TRP A 80 -6.11 -9.82 -4.91
N THR A 81 -7.17 -10.61 -5.02
CA THR A 81 -7.79 -11.24 -3.86
C THR A 81 -6.97 -12.45 -3.42
N SER A 82 -7.20 -12.90 -2.20
CA SER A 82 -6.56 -14.13 -1.70
C SER A 82 -6.83 -15.36 -2.59
N LYS A 83 -8.00 -15.42 -3.24
CA LYS A 83 -8.33 -16.49 -4.22
C LYS A 83 -7.42 -16.43 -5.44
N LEU A 84 -7.21 -15.24 -6.01
CA LEU A 84 -6.32 -15.06 -7.16
C LEU A 84 -4.86 -15.32 -6.79
N LEU A 85 -4.41 -14.82 -5.63
CA LEU A 85 -3.04 -15.05 -5.15
C LEU A 85 -2.70 -16.54 -5.03
N ARG A 86 -3.61 -17.37 -4.52
CA ARG A 86 -3.43 -18.83 -4.44
C ARG A 86 -3.37 -19.53 -5.81
N SER A 87 -3.83 -18.88 -6.88
CA SER A 87 -3.76 -19.42 -8.23
C SER A 87 -2.42 -19.16 -8.92
N PHE A 88 -1.61 -18.25 -8.39
CA PHE A 88 -0.26 -18.03 -8.92
C PHE A 88 0.56 -19.30 -8.70
N ARG A 89 1.03 -19.88 -9.79
CA ARG A 89 2.03 -20.93 -9.74
C ARG A 89 3.38 -20.27 -9.65
N PHE A 90 4.05 -20.41 -8.51
CA PHE A 90 5.45 -20.05 -8.39
C PHE A 90 6.25 -20.99 -9.30
N SER A 91 6.63 -20.52 -10.49
CA SER A 91 7.76 -21.08 -11.21
C SER A 91 9.00 -20.52 -10.54
N GLY A 92 9.46 -21.19 -9.48
CA GLY A 92 10.72 -20.85 -8.84
C GLY A 92 11.86 -21.14 -9.82
N SER A 93 12.39 -20.11 -10.48
CA SER A 93 13.73 -20.16 -11.03
C SER A 93 14.69 -20.09 -9.86
N ARG A 94 15.38 -21.22 -9.57
CA ARG A 94 16.51 -21.26 -8.65
C ARG A 94 17.69 -20.47 -9.21
#